data_AF-A0A2T2X4R1-F1
#
_entry.id   AF-A0A2T2X4R1-F1
#
_cell.length_a   1.000
_cell.length_b   1.000
_cell.length_c   1.000
_cell.angle_alpha   90.00
_cell.angle_beta   90.00
_cell.angle_gamma   90.00
#
_symmetry.space_group_name_H-M   'P 1'
#
loop_
_entity.id
_entity.type
_entity.pdbx_description
1 polymer ?
#
loop_
_entity_poly.entity_id
_entity_poly.type
_entity_poly.pdbx_seq_one_letter_code
_entity_poly.pdbx_strand_id
1 'polypeptide(L)' 'MTFVGPSIFSPFSIGIAGLIMLAVLTFGIPALLMWVWNMTLPQLFGWPRLHYWQAFRLEVISALLFGTFRLW' A
#
# COMPACT_ATOMS: atom_id res chain seq x y z
N MET A 1 -29.28 -30.77 9.01
CA MET A 1 -28.59 -29.48 9.21
C MET A 1 -27.31 -29.55 8.39
N THR A 2 -27.35 -29.07 7.14
CA THR A 2 -26.16 -29.08 6.28
C THR A 2 -25.17 -28.06 6.83
N PHE A 3 -23.98 -28.56 7.18
CA PHE A 3 -22.89 -27.75 7.71
C PHE A 3 -22.41 -26.83 6.57
N VAL A 4 -22.87 -25.58 6.56
CA VAL A 4 -22.28 -24.53 5.71
C VAL A 4 -20.93 -24.21 6.32
N GLY A 5 -19.90 -24.99 5.94
CA GLY A 5 -18.51 -24.63 6.23
C GLY A 5 -18.19 -23.28 5.57
N PRO A 6 -17.27 -22.48 6.14
CA PRO A 6 -16.96 -21.16 5.59
C PRO A 6 -16.58 -21.30 4.12
N SER A 7 -17.31 -20.63 3.25
CA SER A 7 -17.21 -20.64 1.79
C SER A 7 -15.95 -19.91 1.27
N ILE A 8 -14.87 -19.90 2.06
CA ILE A 8 -13.57 -19.27 1.75
C ILE A 8 -12.87 -19.90 0.53
N PHE A 9 -13.35 -21.04 0.03
CA PHE A 9 -12.81 -21.76 -1.13
C PHE A 9 -13.66 -21.61 -2.40
N SER A 10 -14.46 -20.54 -2.54
CA SER A 10 -15.13 -20.23 -3.82
C SER A 10 -14.21 -19.43 -4.75
N PRO A 11 -14.27 -19.63 -6.09
CA PRO A 11 -13.45 -18.87 -7.04
C PRO A 11 -13.74 -17.36 -6.99
N PHE A 12 -14.95 -16.96 -6.58
CA PHE A 12 -15.31 -15.56 -6.36
C PHE A 12 -14.60 -14.96 -5.14
N SER A 13 -14.40 -15.74 -4.06
CA SER A 13 -13.70 -15.31 -2.85
C SER A 13 -12.22 -15.03 -3.10
N ILE A 14 -11.57 -15.85 -3.95
CA ILE A 14 -10.17 -15.69 -4.33
C ILE A 14 -9.97 -14.39 -5.13
N GLY A 15 -10.88 -14.10 -6.07
CA GLY A 15 -10.85 -12.87 -6.84
C GLY A 15 -11.00 -11.62 -5.98
N ILE A 16 -11.94 -11.63 -5.03
CA ILE A 16 -12.17 -10.50 -4.10
C ILE A 16 -10.96 -10.29 -3.19
N ALA A 17 -10.38 -11.36 -2.64
CA ALA A 17 -9.21 -11.27 -1.77
C ALA A 17 -8.00 -10.67 -2.52
N GLY A 18 -7.76 -11.07 -3.77
CA GLY A 18 -6.71 -10.47 -4.60
C GLY A 18 -6.93 -8.98 -4.88
N LEU A 19 -8.18 -8.58 -5.11
CA LEU A 19 -8.55 -7.18 -5.37
C LEU A 19 -8.37 -6.31 -4.12
N ILE A 20 -8.73 -6.84 -2.95
CA ILE A 20 -8.48 -6.18 -1.65
C ILE A 20 -6.97 -6.04 -1.41
N MET A 21 -6.20 -7.10 -1.66
CA MET A 21 -4.75 -7.06 -1.48
C MET A 21 -4.09 -6.02 -2.39
N LEU A 22 -4.51 -5.95 -3.66
CA LEU A 22 -4.05 -4.93 -4.59
C LEU A 22 -4.43 -3.52 -4.12
N ALA A 23 -5.66 -3.31 -3.68
CA ALA A 23 -6.11 -2.02 -3.15
C ALA A 23 -5.32 -1.61 -1.90
N VAL A 24 -5.03 -2.54 -0.98
CA VAL A 24 -4.22 -2.26 0.21
C VAL A 24 -2.78 -1.94 -0.17
N LEU A 25 -2.20 -2.64 -1.14
CA LEU A 25 -0.86 -2.33 -1.64
C LEU A 25 -0.83 -0.95 -2.29
N THR A 26 -1.78 -0.65 -3.18
CA THR A 26 -1.79 0.62 -3.95
C THR A 26 -2.22 1.84 -3.14
N PHE A 27 -3.10 1.69 -2.15
CA PHE A 27 -3.63 2.82 -1.37
C PHE A 27 -3.17 2.83 0.09
N GLY A 28 -2.93 1.66 0.68
CA GLY A 28 -2.51 1.53 2.08
C GLY A 28 -1.04 1.89 2.30
N ILE A 29 -0.13 1.45 1.42
CA ILE A 29 1.29 1.81 1.49
C ILE A 29 1.52 3.34 1.41
N PRO A 30 0.94 4.07 0.45
CA PRO A 30 1.15 5.52 0.37
C PRO A 30 0.49 6.27 1.53
N ALA A 31 -0.61 5.76 2.09
CA ALA A 31 -1.20 6.31 3.30
C ALA A 31 -0.28 6.14 4.52
N LEU A 32 0.35 4.96 4.68
CA LEU A 32 1.35 4.72 5.71
C LEU A 32 2.58 5.62 5.53
N LEU A 33 3.07 5.76 4.30
CA LEU A 33 4.19 6.66 3.98
C LEU A 33 3.86 8.11 4.35
N MET A 34 2.67 8.59 3.97
CA MET A 34 2.18 9.93 4.34
C MET A 34 2.14 10.10 5.86
N TRP A 35 1.64 9.10 6.58
CA TRP A 35 1.51 9.15 8.04
C TRP A 35 2.87 9.22 8.73
N VAL A 36 3.80 8.32 8.38
CA VAL A 36 5.16 8.28 8.93
C VAL A 36 5.91 9.56 8.59
N TRP A 37 5.81 10.03 7.34
CA TRP A 37 6.45 11.28 6.92
C TRP A 37 5.93 12.45 7.73
N ASN A 38 4.62 12.63 7.82
CA ASN A 38 4.01 13.79 8.49
C ASN A 38 4.25 13.81 10.01
N MET A 39 4.47 12.66 10.64
CA MET A 39 4.85 12.60 12.05
C MET A 39 6.33 12.94 12.28
N THR A 40 7.23 12.47 11.42
CA THR A 40 8.68 12.49 11.72
C THR A 40 9.41 13.65 11.05
N LEU A 41 9.26 13.81 9.73
CA LEU A 41 10.12 14.68 8.94
C LEU A 41 9.83 16.18 9.11
N PRO A 42 8.56 16.63 9.18
CA PRO A 42 8.25 18.01 9.54
C PRO A 42 8.76 18.40 10.92
N GLN A 43 8.74 17.47 11.88
CA GLN A 43 9.16 17.75 13.26
C GLN A 43 10.69 17.77 13.40
N LEU A 44 11.39 16.84 12.75
CA LEU A 44 12.84 16.72 12.86
C LEU A 44 13.59 17.70 11.96
N PHE A 45 13.07 17.96 10.75
CA PHE A 45 13.78 18.71 9.70
C PHE A 45 13.04 19.96 9.21
N GLY A 46 11.87 20.28 9.78
CA GLY A 46 11.06 21.43 9.34
C GLY A 46 10.48 21.28 7.92
N TRP A 47 10.41 20.06 7.41
CA TRP A 47 9.96 19.77 6.05
C TRP A 47 8.45 19.97 5.85
N PRO A 48 8.00 20.26 4.61
CA PRO A 48 6.59 20.37 4.31
C PRO A 48 5.86 19.03 4.52
N ARG A 49 4.60 19.12 4.96
CA ARG A 49 3.72 17.96 5.10
C ARG A 49 3.36 17.43 3.71
N LEU A 50 3.35 16.11 3.57
CA LEU A 50 2.87 15.43 2.38
C LEU A 50 1.36 15.27 2.43
N HIS A 51 0.71 15.60 1.33
CA HIS A 51 -0.66 15.18 1.04
C HIS A 51 -0.67 13.80 0.38
N TYR A 52 -1.82 13.12 0.38
CA TYR A 52 -1.96 11.76 -0.16
C TYR A 52 -1.37 11.61 -1.56
N TRP A 53 -1.73 12.51 -2.48
CA TRP A 53 -1.22 12.49 -3.87
C TRP A 53 0.29 12.73 -3.98
N GLN A 54 0.91 13.44 -3.03
CA GLN A 54 2.36 13.64 -3.02
C GLN A 54 3.07 12.40 -2.49
N ALA A 55 2.54 11.78 -1.43
CA ALA A 55 3.06 10.52 -0.89
C ALA A 55 2.96 9.39 -1.92
N PHE A 56 1.85 9.31 -2.67
CA PHE A 56 1.69 8.35 -3.77
C PHE A 56 2.76 8.51 -4.85
N ARG A 57 3.02 9.76 -5.31
CA ARG A 57 4.07 10.02 -6.31
C ARG A 57 5.46 9.67 -5.78
N LEU A 58 5.72 9.96 -4.50
CA LEU A 58 6.99 9.65 -3.85
C LEU A 58 7.20 8.13 -3.73
N GLU A 59 6.14 7.38 -3.39
CA GLU A 59 6.15 5.93 -3.37
C GLU A 59 6.49 5.35 -4.75
N VAL A 60 5.84 5.83 -5.82
CA VAL A 60 6.15 5.41 -7.20
C VAL A 60 7.60 5.69 -7.57
N ILE A 61 8.14 6.86 -7.22
CA ILE A 61 9.56 7.20 -7.44
C ILE A 61 10.45 6.25 -6.64
N SER A 62 10.12 5.96 -5.38
CA SER A 62 10.89 5.02 -4.55
C SER A 62 10.87 3.60 -5.13
N ALA A 63 9.71 3.15 -5.62
CA ALA A 63 9.58 1.86 -6.30
C ALA A 63 10.35 1.84 -7.62
N LEU A 64 10.46 2.96 -8.34
CA LEU A 64 11.30 3.05 -9.54
C LEU A 64 12.79 3.01 -9.21
N LEU A 65 13.22 3.74 -8.17
CA LEU A 65 14.62 3.84 -7.77
C LEU A 65 15.16 2.58 -7.07
N PHE A 66 14.31 1.92 -6.26
CA PHE A 66 14.71 0.81 -5.41
C PHE A 66 14.03 -0.52 -5.78
N GLY A 67 13.00 -0.51 -6.62
CA GLY A 67 12.11 -1.66 -6.80
C GLY A 67 12.64 -2.74 -7.73
N THR A 68 13.46 -2.47 -8.74
CA THR A 68 14.05 -3.53 -9.57
C THR A 68 15.22 -2.99 -10.41
N PHE A 69 16.44 -3.04 -9.87
CA PHE A 69 17.64 -3.07 -10.70
C PHE A 69 18.56 -4.21 -10.23
N ARG A 70 18.08 -5.45 -10.39
CA ARG A 70 18.93 -6.64 -10.34
C ARG A 70 18.87 -7.34 -11.70
N LEU A 71 19.51 -6.71 -12.68
CA LEU A 71 19.89 -7.30 -13.96
C LEU A 71 21.34 -7.80 -13.82
N TRP A 72 21.53 -9.05 -13.42
CA TRP A 72 22.76 -9.83 -13.56
C TRP A 72 22.41 -11.30 -13.69
#